data_AF-A0A7J0BP95-F1
#
_entry.id   AF-A0A7J0BP95-F1
#
_cell.length_a   1.000
_cell.length_b   1.000
_cell.length_c   1.000
_cell.angle_alpha   90.00
_cell.angle_beta   90.00
_cell.angle_gamma   90.00
#
_symmetry.space_group_name_H-M   'P 1'
#
loop_
_entity.id
_entity.type
_entity.pdbx_description
1 polymer ?
#
loop_
_entity_poly.entity_id
_entity_poly.type
_entity_poly.pdbx_seq_one_letter_code
_entity_poly.pdbx_strand_id
1 'polypeptide(L)'
;MDFNFSLDRQEDEVFDKNDDNILKVSVTVAGVPVENKDNCFVFLDMTRDAMIGLGVELIRKAMESDLECGYCELYPVRYPLRRMGVYLHPDSCRLFLGMAAEFSEKFEEMFPDD
;
A
#
# COMPACT_ATOMS: atom_id res chain seq x y z
N MET A 1 10.96 31.63 13.09
CA MET A 1 10.78 31.45 11.64
C MET A 1 9.44 30.78 11.49
N ASP A 2 8.42 31.56 11.14
CA ASP A 2 7.07 31.06 10.98
C ASP A 2 6.88 30.71 9.50
N PHE A 3 6.67 29.42 9.21
CA PHE A 3 6.37 28.95 7.86
C PHE A 3 4.88 29.11 7.60
N ASN A 4 4.54 30.14 6.83
CA ASN A 4 3.18 30.39 6.36
C ASN A 4 2.97 29.53 5.11
N PHE A 5 2.29 28.39 5.23
CA PHE A 5 1.84 27.62 4.07
C PHE A 5 0.58 28.28 3.52
N SER A 6 0.72 29.04 2.43
CA SER A 6 -0.43 29.39 1.60
C SER A 6 -0.91 28.12 0.91
N LEU A 7 -2.10 27.65 1.30
CA LEU A 7 -2.88 26.67 0.54
C LEU A 7 -3.39 27.35 -0.73
N ASP A 8 -2.52 27.46 -1.73
CA ASP A 8 -2.97 27.66 -3.09
C ASP A 8 -3.76 26.41 -3.48
N ARG A 9 -5.02 26.61 -3.87
CA ARG A 9 -5.91 25.56 -4.33
C ARG A 9 -5.22 24.82 -5.47
N GLN A 10 -4.77 23.59 -5.21
CA GLN A 10 -4.39 22.66 -6.26
C GLN A 10 -5.58 22.56 -7.20
N GLU A 11 -5.38 23.02 -8.43
CA GLU A 11 -6.27 22.69 -9.54
C GLU A 11 -6.38 21.17 -9.59
N ASP A 12 -7.59 20.64 -9.69
CA ASP A 12 -7.82 19.19 -9.77
C ASP A 12 -7.05 18.64 -10.97
N GLU A 13 -5.85 18.09 -10.73
CA GLU A 13 -5.08 17.38 -11.73
C GLU A 13 -5.91 16.15 -12.12
N VAL A 14 -6.58 16.24 -13.26
CA VAL A 14 -7.32 15.12 -13.85
C VAL A 14 -6.28 14.08 -14.26
N PHE A 15 -6.07 13.08 -13.40
CA PHE A 15 -5.23 11.93 -13.70
C PHE A 15 -5.69 11.29 -15.02
N ASP A 16 -4.77 11.11 -15.96
CA ASP A 16 -5.08 10.37 -17.18
C ASP A 16 -5.32 8.91 -16.78
N LYS A 17 -6.48 8.36 -17.14
CA LYS A 17 -6.86 6.98 -16.80
C LYS A 17 -5.91 5.93 -17.41
N ASN A 18 -5.02 6.34 -18.31
CA ASN A 18 -4.04 5.49 -18.99
C ASN A 18 -2.61 5.61 -18.43
N ASP A 19 -2.39 6.29 -17.30
CA ASP A 19 -1.06 6.31 -16.69
C ASP A 19 -0.75 4.97 -16.00
N ASP A 20 0.23 4.25 -16.55
CA ASP A 20 0.67 2.93 -16.07
C ASP A 20 1.35 2.96 -14.68
N ASN A 21 1.55 4.15 -14.10
CA ASN A 21 2.31 4.35 -12.85
C ASN A 21 1.47 5.01 -11.74
N ILE A 22 0.18 4.72 -11.67
CA ILE A 22 -0.71 5.22 -10.60
C ILE A 22 -0.74 4.26 -9.41
N LEU A 23 -0.55 4.79 -8.20
CA LEU A 23 -0.78 4.07 -6.94
C LEU A 23 -2.11 4.51 -6.32
N LYS A 24 -3.01 3.56 -6.06
CA LYS A 24 -4.27 3.80 -5.33
C LYS A 24 -4.16 3.30 -3.90
N VAL A 25 -4.46 4.17 -2.93
CA VAL A 25 -4.47 3.81 -1.49
C VAL A 25 -5.92 3.68 -1.01
N SER A 26 -6.22 2.55 -0.39
CA SER A 26 -7.49 2.30 0.29
C SER A 26 -7.21 1.92 1.74
N VAL A 27 -7.99 2.48 2.67
CA VAL A 27 -7.92 2.16 4.09
C VAL A 27 -9.26 1.56 4.49
N THR A 28 -9.23 0.38 5.12
CA THR A 28 -10.39 -0.30 5.69
C THR A 28 -10.24 -0.42 7.20
N VAL A 29 -11.34 -0.30 7.93
CA VAL A 29 -11.39 -0.50 9.39
C VAL A 29 -12.49 -1.51 9.69
N ALA A 30 -12.10 -2.69 10.16
CA ALA A 30 -13.01 -3.83 10.39
C ALA A 30 -13.89 -4.13 9.17
N GLY A 31 -13.25 -4.30 8.01
CA GLY A 31 -13.91 -4.57 6.72
C GLY A 31 -14.62 -3.40 6.07
N VAL A 32 -14.78 -2.28 6.77
CA VAL A 32 -15.51 -1.13 6.22
C VAL A 32 -14.53 -0.15 5.57
N PRO A 33 -14.71 0.19 4.28
CA PRO A 33 -13.92 1.23 3.63
C PRO A 33 -14.09 2.58 4.33
N VAL A 34 -12.98 3.28 4.56
CA VAL A 34 -13.02 4.66 5.05
C VAL A 34 -13.37 5.58 3.88
N GLU A 35 -14.60 6.13 3.89
CA GLU A 35 -15.12 6.97 2.79
C GLU A 35 -14.45 8.34 2.69
N ASN A 36 -14.03 8.92 3.81
CA ASN A 36 -13.49 10.28 3.87
C ASN A 36 -11.95 10.28 3.79
N LYS A 37 -11.43 9.92 2.62
CA LYS A 37 -10.00 9.66 2.37
C LYS A 37 -9.13 10.94 2.38
N ASP A 38 -9.75 12.10 2.18
CA ASP A 38 -9.05 13.39 2.00
C ASP A 38 -8.28 13.87 3.24
N ASN A 39 -8.56 13.29 4.41
CA ASN A 39 -7.89 13.61 5.68
C ASN A 39 -7.18 12.40 6.31
N CYS A 40 -6.88 11.36 5.54
CA CYS A 40 -6.18 10.18 6.02
C CYS A 40 -4.68 10.25 5.71
N PHE A 41 -3.85 10.17 6.75
CA PHE A 41 -2.41 9.98 6.59
C PHE A 41 -2.05 8.51 6.79
N VAL A 42 -1.41 7.91 5.80
CA VAL A 42 -0.82 6.57 5.92
C VAL A 42 0.68 6.74 6.06
N PHE A 43 1.22 6.41 7.24
CA PHE A 43 2.65 6.43 7.50
C PHE A 43 3.24 5.03 7.37
N LEU A 44 4.28 4.91 6.55
CA LEU A 44 5.11 3.71 6.45
C LEU A 44 6.49 4.00 7.02
N ASP A 45 6.66 3.79 8.32
CA ASP A 45 7.95 3.94 8.99
C ASP A 45 8.83 2.71 8.73
N MET A 46 9.90 2.91 7.97
CA MET A 46 10.78 1.83 7.53
C MET A 46 12.24 2.13 7.84
N THR A 47 12.97 1.10 8.25
CA THR A 47 14.45 1.15 8.26
C THR A 47 14.99 1.07 6.84
N ARG A 48 16.27 1.40 6.65
CA ARG A 48 16.95 1.23 5.36
C ARG A 48 16.82 -0.19 4.82
N ASP A 49 17.03 -1.19 5.68
CA ASP A 49 16.99 -2.59 5.27
C ASP A 49 15.56 -3.03 4.93
N ALA A 50 14.55 -2.51 5.64
CA ALA A 50 13.14 -2.76 5.33
C ALA A 50 12.75 -2.17 3.97
N MET A 51 13.23 -0.97 3.62
CA MET A 51 13.00 -0.37 2.29
C MET A 51 13.62 -1.23 1.17
N ILE A 52 14.86 -1.70 1.36
CA ILE A 52 15.53 -2.58 0.40
C ILE A 52 14.77 -3.92 0.28
N GLY A 53 14.40 -4.50 1.42
CA GLY A 53 13.63 -5.75 1.48
C GLY A 53 12.31 -5.64 0.74
N LEU A 54 11.56 -4.55 0.96
CA LEU A 54 10.31 -4.28 0.28
C LEU A 54 10.50 -4.17 -1.24
N GLY A 55 11.48 -3.38 -1.69
CA GLY A 55 11.77 -3.24 -3.12
C GLY A 55 12.14 -4.57 -3.78
N VAL A 56 12.96 -5.40 -3.12
CA VAL A 56 13.31 -6.73 -3.62
C VAL A 56 12.10 -7.65 -3.70
N GLU A 57 11.21 -7.65 -2.70
CA GLU A 57 9.97 -8.44 -2.73
C GLU A 57 9.04 -7.99 -3.86
N LEU A 58 8.89 -6.68 -4.07
CA LEU A 58 8.08 -6.14 -5.17
C LEU A 58 8.64 -6.54 -6.54
N ILE A 59 9.96 -6.48 -6.73
CA ILE A 59 10.61 -6.93 -7.98
C ILE A 59 10.39 -8.44 -8.18
N ARG A 60 10.61 -9.26 -7.15
CA ARG A 60 10.38 -10.72 -7.23
C ARG A 60 8.95 -11.02 -7.65
N LYS A 61 8.00 -10.33 -7.04
CA LYS A 61 6.58 -10.49 -7.31
C LYS A 61 6.19 -10.02 -8.71
N ALA A 62 6.73 -8.90 -9.18
CA ALA A 62 6.52 -8.42 -10.55
C ALA A 62 7.10 -9.37 -11.62
N MET A 63 8.07 -10.20 -11.26
CA MET A 63 8.63 -11.22 -12.16
C MET A 63 7.85 -12.55 -12.15
N GLU A 64 6.88 -12.73 -11.25
CA GLU A 64 6.01 -13.91 -11.25
C GLU A 64 5.01 -13.81 -12.42
N SER A 65 4.87 -14.88 -13.20
CA SER A 65 4.16 -14.87 -14.50
C SER A 65 2.62 -14.87 -14.40
N ASP A 66 2.04 -15.08 -13.22
CA ASP A 66 0.59 -15.16 -12.97
C ASP A 66 0.09 -13.95 -12.15
N LEU A 67 0.23 -12.73 -12.70
CA LEU A 67 -0.16 -11.49 -12.04
C LEU A 67 -1.66 -11.16 -12.09
N GLU A 68 -2.53 -12.05 -12.60
CA GLU A 68 -3.96 -11.76 -12.82
C GLU A 68 -4.70 -11.27 -11.56
N CYS A 69 -4.21 -11.59 -10.36
CA CYS A 69 -4.62 -11.01 -9.08
C CYS A 69 -3.42 -10.82 -8.12
N GLY A 70 -2.28 -10.40 -8.63
CA GLY A 70 -1.04 -10.32 -7.85
C GLY A 70 -1.11 -9.29 -6.72
N TYR A 71 -0.88 -9.74 -5.49
CA TYR A 71 -0.64 -8.87 -4.34
C TYR A 71 0.55 -9.34 -3.51
N CYS A 72 1.21 -8.39 -2.85
CA CYS A 72 2.11 -8.68 -1.75
C CYS A 72 1.37 -8.38 -0.44
N GLU A 73 1.20 -9.40 0.39
CA GLU A 73 0.63 -9.24 1.71
C GLU A 73 1.69 -9.39 2.78
N LEU A 74 1.72 -8.41 3.67
CA LEU A 74 2.59 -8.39 4.83
C LEU A 74 1.76 -8.45 6.11
N TYR A 75 2.20 -9.30 7.02
CA TYR A 75 1.59 -9.49 8.34
C TYR A 75 2.55 -9.01 9.44
N PRO A 76 2.04 -8.50 10.56
CA PRO A 76 2.81 -8.27 11.77
C PRO A 76 3.49 -9.55 12.26
N VAL A 77 4.80 -9.53 12.48
CA VAL A 77 5.57 -10.71 12.93
C VAL A 77 6.32 -10.41 14.22
N ARG A 78 6.09 -11.23 15.26
CA ARG A 78 6.80 -11.13 16.55
C ARG A 78 8.26 -11.57 16.50
N TYR A 79 8.57 -12.56 15.66
CA TYR A 79 9.90 -13.14 15.54
C TYR A 79 10.27 -13.27 14.05
N PRO A 80 10.82 -12.22 13.42
CA PRO A 80 11.21 -12.30 12.03
C PRO A 80 12.33 -13.33 11.87
N LEU A 81 12.14 -14.28 10.95
CA LEU A 81 13.21 -15.19 10.55
C LEU A 81 14.28 -14.37 9.81
N ARG A 82 15.57 -14.69 9.98
CA ARG A 82 16.69 -14.01 9.31
C ARG A 82 16.77 -14.31 7.80
N ARG A 83 15.65 -14.30 7.07
CA ARG A 83 15.64 -14.40 5.61
C ARG A 83 15.55 -13.00 5.01
N MET A 84 16.10 -12.84 3.81
CA MET A 84 15.96 -11.58 3.05
C MET A 84 14.49 -11.38 2.68
N GLY A 85 13.83 -10.46 3.37
CA GLY A 85 12.45 -10.05 3.14
C GLY A 85 12.12 -8.83 4.00
N VAL A 86 10.90 -8.34 3.89
CA VAL A 86 10.36 -7.27 4.73
C VAL A 86 9.36 -7.87 5.72
N TYR A 87 9.36 -7.35 6.94
CA TYR A 87 8.46 -7.78 8.02
C TYR A 87 7.80 -6.56 8.65
N LEU A 88 6.51 -6.67 8.98
CA LEU A 88 5.83 -5.63 9.72
C LEU A 88 6.10 -5.76 11.22
N HIS A 89 6.16 -4.61 11.88
CA HIS A 89 6.24 -4.54 13.33
C HIS A 89 5.00 -5.22 13.96
N PRO A 90 5.11 -5.87 15.13
CA PRO A 90 3.97 -6.53 15.79
C PRO A 90 2.76 -5.63 16.07
N ASP A 91 2.98 -4.32 16.17
CA ASP A 91 1.94 -3.32 16.45
C ASP A 91 1.35 -2.70 15.17
N SER A 92 1.79 -3.13 13.99
CA SER A 92 1.25 -2.67 12.71
C SER A 92 -0.06 -3.37 12.36
N CYS A 93 -0.85 -2.78 11.45
CA CYS A 93 -1.94 -3.47 10.76
C CYS A 93 -1.39 -4.36 9.63
N ARG A 94 -2.23 -5.23 9.06
CA ARG A 94 -1.92 -5.94 7.80
C ARG A 94 -1.74 -4.92 6.67
N LEU A 95 -0.79 -5.16 5.78
CA LEU A 95 -0.56 -4.34 4.60
C LEU A 95 -0.74 -5.19 3.35
N PHE A 96 -1.61 -4.71 2.45
CA PHE A 96 -1.77 -5.27 1.11
C PHE A 96 -1.23 -4.29 0.08
N LEU A 97 -0.35 -4.78 -0.78
CA LEU A 97 0.19 -4.04 -1.91
C LEU A 97 -0.30 -4.74 -3.18
N GLY A 98 -1.34 -4.17 -3.79
CA GLY A 98 -1.87 -4.62 -5.06
C GLY A 98 -0.91 -4.31 -6.19
N MET A 99 -0.72 -5.26 -7.11
CA MET A 99 0.15 -5.11 -8.29
C MET A 99 -0.64 -5.03 -9.60
N ALA A 100 -1.96 -4.90 -9.50
CA ALA A 100 -2.88 -4.73 -10.62
C ALA A 100 -3.73 -3.46 -10.40
N ALA A 101 -3.99 -2.72 -11.48
CA ALA A 101 -4.74 -1.47 -11.45
C ALA A 101 -6.15 -1.59 -10.80
N GLU A 102 -6.73 -2.80 -10.84
CA GLU A 102 -8.06 -3.11 -10.30
C GLU A 102 -8.02 -3.90 -8.98
N PHE A 103 -6.85 -4.09 -8.37
CA PHE A 103 -6.74 -4.91 -7.17
C PHE A 103 -7.69 -4.46 -6.06
N SER A 104 -7.82 -3.14 -5.84
CA SER A 104 -8.71 -2.62 -4.80
C SER A 104 -10.19 -2.97 -5.00
N GLU A 105 -10.62 -3.13 -6.25
CA GLU A 105 -12.02 -3.42 -6.60
C GLU A 105 -12.30 -4.92 -6.44
N LYS A 106 -11.32 -5.75 -6.80
CA LYS A 106 -11.37 -7.20 -6.57
C LYS A 106 -11.08 -7.57 -5.11
N PHE A 107 -10.44 -6.70 -4.33
CA PHE A 107 -10.08 -6.98 -2.94
C PHE A 107 -11.32 -7.29 -2.09
N GLU A 108 -12.39 -6.51 -2.24
CA GLU A 108 -13.66 -6.74 -1.52
C GLU A 108 -14.31 -8.07 -1.90
N GLU A 109 -14.16 -8.51 -3.16
CA GLU A 109 -14.62 -9.83 -3.61
C GLU A 109 -13.74 -10.97 -3.08
N MET A 110 -12.43 -10.73 -2.96
CA MET A 110 -11.44 -11.71 -2.50
C MET A 110 -11.44 -11.91 -0.98
N PHE A 111 -11.82 -10.89 -0.22
CA PHE A 111 -11.82 -10.89 1.25
C PHE A 111 -13.16 -10.33 1.79
N PRO A 112 -14.28 -11.06 1.62
CA PRO A 112 -15.62 -10.57 1.99
C PRO A 112 -15.89 -10.56 3.50
N ASP A 113 -15.06 -11.26 4.29
CA ASP A 113 -15.25 -11.50 5.73
C ASP A 113 -14.24 -10.76 6.63
N ASP A 114 -13.28 -10.03 6.06
CA ASP A 114 -12.28 -9.18 6.77
C ASP A 114 -12.78 -7.74 6.91
#